data_AF-A0A8T2YLC2-F1
#
_entry.id   AF-A0A8T2YLC2-F1
#
_cell.length_a   1.000
_cell.length_b   1.000
_cell.length_c   1.000
_cell.angle_alpha   90.00
_cell.angle_beta   90.00
_cell.angle_gamma   90.00
#
_symmetry.space_group_name_H-M   'P 1'
#
loop_
_entity.id
_entity.type
_entity.pdbx_description
1 polymer ?
#
loop_
_entity_poly.entity_id
_entity_poly.type
_entity_poly.pdbx_seq_one_letter_code
_entity_poly.pdbx_strand_id
1 'polypeptide(L)'
;MAAVLAGDDLARSMSSSSRRSFSYRSWASASIREAWTAPVDVFSQNSGRRQQQMDDEEELRWAAIERLPTYDRMRKGVLRQVLDNGRMVQSEVDVTRLGMQDKKQLMENILRVVEEDNEKFLRRVRDRTD
;
A
#
# COMPACT_ATOMS: atom_id res chain seq x y z
N MET A 1 -47.35 -33.69 -60.55
CA MET A 1 -46.51 -32.58 -61.04
C MET A 1 -45.06 -32.91 -60.66
N ALA A 2 -44.28 -33.44 -61.61
CA ALA A 2 -43.13 -32.79 -62.27
C ALA A 2 -41.96 -32.56 -61.28
N ALA A 3 -40.90 -33.40 -61.25
CA ALA A 3 -39.74 -33.49 -62.17
C ALA A 3 -38.82 -32.23 -62.07
N VAL A 4 -37.48 -32.21 -62.12
CA VAL A 4 -36.33 -33.12 -62.30
C VAL A 4 -35.07 -32.19 -62.31
N LEU A 5 -33.85 -32.70 -62.04
CA LEU A 5 -32.50 -32.08 -62.26
C LEU A 5 -32.04 -30.94 -61.34
N ALA A 6 -30.77 -30.61 -61.15
CA ALA A 6 -29.42 -31.21 -61.24
C ALA A 6 -28.47 -30.02 -61.09
N GLY A 7 -27.29 -30.18 -60.48
CA GLY A 7 -26.26 -29.13 -60.49
C GLY A 7 -25.28 -29.25 -59.34
N ASP A 8 -24.26 -30.08 -59.53
CA ASP A 8 -22.94 -29.86 -58.93
C ASP A 8 -22.40 -28.49 -59.36
N ASP A 9 -21.66 -27.79 -58.50
CA ASP A 9 -20.38 -27.24 -58.96
C ASP A 9 -19.40 -26.89 -57.82
N LEU A 10 -18.14 -27.06 -58.17
CA LEU A 10 -16.92 -27.14 -57.39
C LEU A 10 -16.27 -25.75 -57.17
N ALA A 11 -15.34 -25.69 -56.22
CA ALA A 11 -14.35 -24.62 -55.94
C ALA A 11 -14.77 -23.63 -54.84
N ARG A 12 -13.88 -23.13 -53.97
CA ARG A 12 -12.43 -22.95 -54.06
C ARG A 12 -11.87 -22.71 -52.65
N SER A 13 -10.65 -23.18 -52.44
CA SER A 13 -9.59 -22.66 -51.55
C SER A 13 -9.74 -21.13 -51.25
N MET A 14 -9.25 -20.51 -50.17
CA MET A 14 -7.91 -20.53 -49.61
C MET A 14 -7.90 -19.77 -48.26
N SER A 15 -6.92 -20.10 -47.40
CA SER A 15 -6.59 -19.47 -46.12
C SER A 15 -6.35 -17.95 -46.20
N SER A 16 -6.70 -17.20 -45.15
CA SER A 16 -5.88 -16.05 -44.70
C SER A 16 -6.26 -15.52 -43.31
N SER A 17 -5.37 -15.76 -42.35
CA SER A 17 -4.78 -14.76 -41.45
C SER A 17 -5.62 -13.58 -40.95
N SER A 18 -6.12 -13.67 -39.71
CA SER A 18 -6.50 -12.49 -38.91
C SER A 18 -5.64 -12.36 -37.65
N ARG A 19 -4.46 -11.81 -37.90
CA ARG A 19 -3.72 -10.77 -37.16
C ARG A 19 -4.02 -10.62 -35.66
N ARG A 20 -2.98 -10.84 -34.87
CA ARG A 20 -2.81 -10.37 -33.48
C ARG A 20 -3.15 -8.88 -33.41
N SER A 21 -4.26 -8.54 -32.76
CA SER A 21 -4.56 -7.16 -32.39
C SER A 21 -4.00 -6.92 -31.00
N PHE A 22 -2.84 -6.28 -30.94
CA PHE A 22 -2.36 -5.64 -29.72
C PHE A 22 -3.23 -4.41 -29.50
N SER A 23 -4.36 -4.59 -28.81
CA SER A 23 -5.13 -3.45 -28.35
C SER A 23 -4.35 -2.79 -27.22
N TYR A 24 -3.69 -1.67 -27.52
CA TYR A 24 -3.35 -0.69 -26.51
C TYR A 24 -4.66 -0.23 -25.90
N ARG A 25 -5.06 -0.88 -24.80
CA ARG A 25 -6.20 -0.47 -24.00
C ARG A 25 -5.89 0.91 -23.45
N SER A 26 -6.50 1.88 -24.12
CA SER A 26 -6.61 3.28 -23.75
C SER A 26 -6.87 3.42 -22.25
N TRP A 27 -5.94 4.09 -21.55
CA TRP A 27 -6.06 4.49 -20.16
C TRP A 27 -7.05 5.65 -19.97
N ALA A 28 -7.61 6.19 -21.06
CA ALA A 28 -8.44 7.38 -21.05
C ALA A 28 -9.93 7.11 -20.73
N SER A 29 -10.31 5.89 -20.35
CA SER A 29 -11.72 5.56 -20.03
C SER A 29 -11.92 4.74 -18.75
N ALA A 30 -10.98 4.78 -17.80
CA ALA A 30 -11.21 4.17 -16.50
C ALA A 30 -12.09 5.10 -15.64
N SER A 31 -13.17 4.57 -15.07
CA SER A 31 -13.97 5.33 -14.11
C SER A 31 -13.16 5.61 -12.84
N ILE A 32 -13.45 6.70 -12.12
CA ILE A 32 -12.78 7.03 -10.84
C ILE A 32 -12.79 5.82 -9.91
N ARG A 33 -13.85 5.01 -9.94
CA ARG A 33 -14.00 3.80 -9.12
C ARG A 33 -13.07 2.65 -9.53
N GLU A 34 -12.71 2.58 -10.80
CA GLU A 34 -11.91 1.49 -11.39
C GLU A 34 -10.40 1.68 -11.15
N ALA A 35 -9.96 2.94 -10.95
CA ALA A 35 -8.62 3.26 -10.50
C ALA A 35 -8.30 2.72 -9.09
N TRP A 36 -9.31 2.58 -8.21
CA TRP A 36 -9.15 2.00 -6.87
C TRP A 36 -9.29 0.47 -6.84
N THR A 37 -9.74 -0.15 -7.94
CA THR A 37 -9.97 -1.61 -8.02
C THR A 37 -9.06 -2.32 -9.01
N ALA A 38 -8.09 -1.62 -9.61
CA ALA A 38 -7.08 -2.27 -10.44
C ALA A 38 -6.39 -3.38 -9.63
N PRO A 39 -6.22 -4.59 -10.20
CA PRO A 39 -5.56 -5.69 -9.49
C PRO A 39 -4.09 -5.29 -9.30
N VAL A 40 -3.81 -4.73 -8.11
CA VAL A 40 -2.47 -4.45 -7.64
C VAL A 40 -1.72 -5.78 -7.63
N ASP A 41 -0.59 -5.79 -8.32
CA ASP A 41 0.26 -6.97 -8.52
C ASP A 41 0.41 -7.78 -7.22
N VAL A 42 -0.10 -9.02 -7.22
CA VAL A 42 -0.26 -9.89 -6.03
C VAL A 42 1.09 -10.17 -5.35
N PHE A 43 2.19 -10.04 -6.09
CA PHE A 43 3.55 -10.18 -5.57
C PHE A 43 4.08 -8.90 -4.87
N SER A 44 3.58 -7.72 -5.22
CA SER A 44 3.79 -6.48 -4.44
C SER A 44 2.89 -6.39 -3.21
N GLN A 45 1.79 -7.15 -3.24
CA GLN A 45 0.76 -7.12 -2.19
C GLN A 45 1.24 -7.75 -0.88
N ASN A 46 2.24 -8.64 -0.89
CA ASN A 46 2.73 -9.27 0.34
C ASN A 46 3.60 -8.33 1.19
N SER A 47 4.43 -7.47 0.59
CA SER A 47 5.18 -6.46 1.35
C SER A 47 4.25 -5.36 1.86
N GLY A 48 3.34 -4.88 1.01
CA GLY A 48 2.32 -3.90 1.38
C GLY A 48 1.37 -4.41 2.47
N ARG A 49 0.87 -5.65 2.38
CA ARG A 49 0.00 -6.23 3.42
C ARG A 49 0.69 -6.41 4.76
N ARG A 50 1.98 -6.79 4.79
CA ARG A 50 2.72 -6.91 6.05
C ARG A 50 2.94 -5.55 6.69
N GLN A 51 3.27 -4.54 5.89
CA GLN A 51 3.39 -3.16 6.38
C GLN A 51 2.05 -2.65 6.90
N GLN A 52 0.97 -2.82 6.13
CA GLN A 52 -0.39 -2.46 6.51
C GLN A 52 -0.79 -3.14 7.82
N GLN A 53 -0.52 -4.44 7.97
CA GLN A 53 -0.85 -5.18 9.18
C GLN A 53 -0.07 -4.69 10.40
N MET A 54 1.19 -4.28 10.24
CA MET A 54 1.99 -3.68 11.31
C MET A 54 1.47 -2.29 11.70
N ASP A 55 1.07 -1.49 10.72
CA ASP A 55 0.47 -0.17 10.97
C ASP A 55 -0.91 -0.31 11.63
N ASP A 56 -1.74 -1.29 11.23
CA ASP A 56 -3.03 -1.59 11.87
C ASP A 56 -2.85 -2.03 13.34
N GLU A 57 -1.84 -2.85 13.64
CA GLU A 57 -1.50 -3.24 15.02
C GLU A 57 -1.04 -2.04 15.86
N GLU A 58 -0.33 -1.09 15.25
CA GLU A 58 0.10 0.14 15.88
C GLU A 58 -1.11 1.03 16.20
N GLU A 59 -2.01 1.22 15.25
CA GLU A 59 -3.25 1.97 15.42
C GLU A 59 -4.09 1.40 16.57
N LEU A 60 -4.19 0.07 16.68
CA LEU A 60 -4.88 -0.59 17.78
C LEU A 60 -4.25 -0.26 19.15
N ARG A 61 -2.92 -0.16 19.22
CA ARG A 61 -2.22 0.24 20.46
C ARG A 61 -2.45 1.70 20.80
N TRP A 62 -2.40 2.59 19.81
CA TRP A 62 -2.71 4.00 20.02
C TRP A 62 -4.16 4.20 20.49
N ALA A 63 -5.12 3.49 19.88
CA ALA A 63 -6.52 3.51 20.29
C ALA A 63 -6.71 3.00 21.73
N ALA A 64 -5.89 2.04 22.19
CA ALA A 64 -5.89 1.59 23.57
C ALA A 64 -5.38 2.69 24.53
N ILE A 65 -4.31 3.41 24.16
CA ILE A 65 -3.76 4.52 24.95
C ILE A 65 -4.74 5.70 25.02
N GLU A 66 -5.42 6.03 23.93
CA GLU A 66 -6.41 7.11 23.91
C GLU A 66 -7.61 6.85 24.82
N ARG A 67 -7.96 5.57 25.00
CA ARG A 67 -9.01 5.14 25.92
C ARG A 67 -8.62 5.25 27.40
N LEU A 68 -7.34 5.42 27.72
CA LEU A 68 -6.89 5.54 29.11
C LEU A 68 -7.33 6.87 29.75
N PRO A 69 -7.43 6.92 31.09
CA PRO A 69 -7.57 8.19 31.82
C PRO A 69 -6.45 9.18 31.49
N THR A 70 -6.71 10.47 31.66
CA THR A 70 -5.76 11.55 31.29
C THR A 70 -4.35 11.34 31.83
N TYR A 71 -4.24 10.92 33.09
CA TYR A 71 -2.94 10.72 33.73
C TYR A 71 -2.10 9.62 33.06
N ASP A 72 -2.71 8.47 32.79
CA ASP A 72 -2.03 7.34 32.18
C ASP A 72 -1.74 7.61 30.70
N ARG A 73 -2.66 8.27 30.00
CA ARG A 73 -2.49 8.68 28.61
C ARG A 73 -1.29 9.61 28.41
N MET A 74 -1.03 10.53 29.35
CA MET A 74 0.12 11.44 29.27
C MET A 74 1.47 10.74 29.48
N ARG A 75 1.47 9.51 30.02
CA ARG A 75 2.69 8.79 30.42
C ARG A 75 2.98 7.58 29.55
N LYS A 76 1.97 7.03 28.87
CA LYS A 76 2.10 5.87 28.00
C LYS A 76 2.25 6.27 26.54
N GLY A 77 3.08 5.54 25.82
CA GLY A 77 3.31 5.72 24.39
C GLY A 77 3.78 4.43 23.72
N VAL A 78 3.91 4.44 22.39
CA VAL A 78 4.47 3.32 21.63
C VAL A 78 5.90 3.65 21.23
N LEU A 79 6.85 2.75 21.56
CA LEU A 79 8.26 2.87 21.17
C LEU A 79 8.61 1.78 20.15
N ARG A 80 9.18 2.21 19.01
CA ARG A 80 9.78 1.37 17.97
C ARG A 80 11.23 1.04 18.36
N GLN A 81 11.51 -0.23 18.57
CA GLN A 81 12.85 -0.75 18.89
C GLN A 81 13.34 -1.65 17.77
N VAL A 82 14.60 -1.49 17.36
CA VAL A 82 15.26 -2.40 16.42
C VAL A 82 16.00 -3.45 17.25
N LEU A 83 15.61 -4.71 17.11
CA LEU A 83 16.29 -5.85 17.72
C LEU A 83 17.61 -6.15 16.99
N ASP A 84 18.52 -6.88 17.64
CA ASP A 84 19.83 -7.28 17.08
C ASP A 84 19.73 -8.07 15.77
N ASN A 85 18.58 -8.72 15.53
CA ASN A 85 18.28 -9.44 14.29
C ASN A 85 17.72 -8.55 13.17
N GLY A 86 17.75 -7.21 13.34
CA GLY A 86 17.24 -6.23 12.40
C GLY A 86 15.71 -6.13 12.35
N ARG A 87 14.98 -6.87 13.19
CA ARG A 87 13.52 -6.75 13.25
C ARG A 87 13.12 -5.53 14.08
N MET A 88 12.23 -4.72 13.54
CA MET A 88 11.57 -3.67 14.29
C MET A 88 10.42 -4.27 15.10
N VAL A 89 10.47 -4.09 16.41
CA VAL A 89 9.40 -4.43 17.34
C VAL A 89 8.86 -3.14 17.94
N GLN A 90 7.54 -3.09 18.02
CA GLN A 90 6.83 -1.99 18.64
C GLN A 90 6.30 -2.45 20.00
N SER A 91 6.46 -1.61 21.01
CA SER A 91 6.05 -1.92 22.39
C SER A 91 5.39 -0.71 23.05
N GLU A 92 4.33 -0.96 23.83
CA GLU A 92 3.77 0.06 24.72
C GLU A 92 4.73 0.26 25.90
N VAL A 93 5.06 1.51 26.19
CA VAL A 93 6.01 1.88 27.24
C VAL A 93 5.43 2.99 28.12
N ASP A 94 5.78 2.95 29.41
CA ASP A 94 5.57 4.06 30.35
C ASP A 94 6.83 4.93 30.39
N VAL A 95 6.72 6.14 29.87
CA VAL A 95 7.82 7.10 29.73
C VAL A 95 8.49 7.42 31.06
N THR A 96 7.74 7.34 32.17
CA THR A 96 8.27 7.63 33.50
C THR A 96 9.12 6.51 34.09
N ARG A 97 8.97 5.29 33.55
CA ARG A 97 9.64 4.07 34.02
C ARG A 97 10.65 3.52 33.01
N LEU A 98 10.97 4.26 31.95
CA LEU A 98 11.93 3.84 30.93
C LEU A 98 13.35 3.67 31.48
N GLY A 99 14.01 2.59 31.05
CA GLY A 99 15.44 2.37 31.27
C GLY A 99 16.30 3.39 30.50
N MET A 100 17.59 3.48 30.85
CA MET A 100 18.50 4.46 30.23
C MET A 100 18.71 4.21 28.73
N GLN A 101 18.74 2.94 28.30
CA GLN A 101 18.87 2.58 26.89
C GLN A 101 17.63 2.99 26.09
N ASP A 102 16.44 2.62 26.57
CA ASP A 102 15.19 2.97 25.92
C ASP A 102 14.97 4.48 25.85
N LYS A 103 15.37 5.23 26.90
CA LYS A 103 15.36 6.70 26.89
C LYS A 103 16.25 7.27 25.79
N LYS A 104 17.46 6.72 25.62
CA LYS A 104 18.37 7.15 24.55
C LYS A 104 17.76 6.86 23.17
N GLN A 105 17.20 5.68 22.98
CA GLN A 105 16.56 5.31 21.72
C GLN A 105 15.33 6.17 21.41
N LEU A 106 14.50 6.45 22.42
CA LEU A 106 13.37 7.38 22.28
C LEU A 106 13.86 8.78 21.85
N MET A 107 14.92 9.29 22.48
CA MET A 107 15.50 10.59 22.13
C MET A 107 16.02 10.61 20.69
N GLU A 108 16.77 9.59 20.29
CA GLU A 108 17.29 9.46 18.92
C GLU A 108 16.16 9.38 17.89
N ASN A 109 15.09 8.63 18.18
CA ASN A 109 13.93 8.54 17.31
C ASN A 109 13.19 9.88 17.19
N ILE A 110 12.99 10.61 18.29
CA ILE A 110 12.35 11.94 18.28
C ILE A 110 13.16 12.89 17.39
N LEU A 111 14.48 12.93 17.56
CA LEU A 111 15.35 13.81 16.77
C LEU A 111 15.31 13.45 15.28
N ARG A 112 15.34 12.16 14.92
CA ARG A 112 15.22 11.71 13.54
C ARG A 112 13.89 12.09 12.89
N VAL A 113 12.77 11.92 13.61
CA VAL A 113 11.45 12.29 13.10
C VAL A 113 11.37 13.79 12.83
N VAL A 114 11.94 14.61 13.71
CA VAL A 114 11.97 16.07 13.51
C VAL A 114 12.74 16.43 12.23
N GLU A 115 13.86 15.77 11.92
CA GLU A 115 14.62 16.05 10.69
C GLU A 115 13.87 15.60 9.43
N GLU A 116 13.43 14.34 9.38
CA GLU A 116 12.81 13.75 8.19
C GLU A 116 11.42 14.36 7.89
N ASP A 117 10.63 14.61 8.94
CA ASP A 117 9.26 15.08 8.79
C ASP A 117 9.23 16.59 8.50
N ASN A 118 10.17 17.37 9.04
CA ASN A 118 10.34 18.77 8.65
C ASN A 118 10.72 18.88 7.17
N GLU A 119 11.62 18.03 6.68
CA GLU A 119 11.99 18.04 5.27
C GLU A 119 10.80 17.74 4.36
N LYS A 120 10.02 16.71 4.69
CA LYS A 120 8.77 16.37 3.98
C LYS A 120 7.73 17.47 4.08
N PHE A 121 7.59 18.10 5.24
CA PHE A 121 6.67 19.22 5.45
C PHE A 121 7.06 20.43 4.59
N LEU A 122 8.32 20.87 4.68
CA LEU A 122 8.82 22.02 3.92
C LEU A 122 8.76 21.78 2.41
N ARG A 123 9.07 20.57 1.93
CA ARG A 123 8.87 20.19 0.52
C ARG A 123 7.40 20.35 0.10
N ARG A 124 6.47 19.78 0.87
CA ARG A 124 5.03 19.91 0.59
C ARG A 124 4.54 21.36 0.61
N VAL A 125 5.09 22.20 1.49
CA VAL A 125 4.75 23.63 1.54
C VAL A 125 5.28 24.36 0.29
N ARG A 126 6.52 24.09 -0.11
CA ARG A 126 7.11 24.66 -1.33
C ARG A 126 6.32 24.25 -2.58
N ASP A 127 6.04 22.96 -2.75
CA ASP A 127 5.34 22.43 -3.93
C ASP A 127 3.88 22.94 -4.06
N ARG A 128 3.34 23.58 -3.02
CA ARG A 128 2.03 24.27 -3.05
C ARG A 128 2.14 25.78 -3.30
N THR A 129 3.32 26.34 -3.06
CA THR A 129 3.59 27.79 -3.14
C THR A 129 4.16 28.17 -4.50
N ASP A 130 4.96 27.29 -5.11
CA ASP A 130 5.33 27.34 -6.53
C ASP A 130 4.17 26.90 -7.43
#